data_AF-A0A2V4E239-F1
#
_entry.id   AF-A0A2V4E239-F1
#
_cell.length_a   1.000
_cell.length_b   1.000
_cell.length_c   1.000
_cell.angle_alpha   90.00
_cell.angle_beta   90.00
_cell.angle_gamma   90.00
#
_symmetry.space_group_name_H-M   'P 1'
#
loop_
_entity.id
_entity.type
_entity.pdbx_description
1 polymer ?
#
loop_
_entity_poly.entity_id
_entity_poly.type
_entity_poly.pdbx_seq_one_letter_code
_entity_poly.pdbx_strand_id
1 'polypeptide(L)'
;MKILVTGGAGFIGSAVVRYIIKHTSHYVINIDKLTYAANPQALENISNSEKYIFEKVDICSQQDLDRVFKLHHPNAVIHLAAESHVDRSIVCPSVFIKSNILNTFTLLEVTRNYLIYLFKEI
;
A
#
# COMPACT_ATOMS: atom_id res chain seq x y z
N MET A 1 1.67 13.03 10.29
CA MET A 1 2.44 11.88 9.76
C MET A 1 1.91 11.51 8.39
N LYS A 2 2.79 10.99 7.52
CA LYS A 2 2.46 10.37 6.24
C LYS A 2 2.41 8.85 6.42
N ILE A 3 1.28 8.24 6.13
CA ILE A 3 1.05 6.80 6.30
C ILE A 3 0.92 6.18 4.92
N LEU A 4 1.81 5.26 4.58
CA LEU A 4 1.73 4.47 3.37
C LEU A 4 0.80 3.28 3.62
N VAL A 5 -0.27 3.17 2.83
CA VAL A 5 -1.24 2.10 2.90
C VAL A 5 -1.16 1.31 1.61
N THR A 6 -0.84 0.01 1.68
CA THR A 6 -0.92 -0.86 0.49
C THR A 6 -2.28 -1.55 0.45
N GLY A 7 -2.86 -1.70 -0.74
CA GLY A 7 -4.18 -2.34 -0.90
C GLY A 7 -5.33 -1.45 -0.46
N GLY A 8 -5.13 -0.13 -0.45
CA GLY A 8 -6.10 0.81 0.08
C GLY A 8 -7.36 0.97 -0.79
N ALA A 9 -7.39 0.43 -2.01
CA ALA A 9 -8.63 0.34 -2.80
C ALA A 9 -9.42 -0.95 -2.51
N GLY A 10 -8.92 -1.86 -1.69
CA GLY A 10 -9.62 -3.07 -1.27
C GLY A 10 -10.70 -2.81 -0.20
N PHE A 11 -11.39 -3.87 0.23
CA PHE A 11 -12.49 -3.78 1.20
C PHE A 11 -12.04 -3.14 2.54
N ILE A 12 -11.13 -3.78 3.26
CA ILE A 12 -10.61 -3.27 4.54
C ILE A 12 -9.74 -2.03 4.31
N GLY A 13 -8.88 -2.07 3.29
CA GLY A 13 -7.98 -0.96 2.98
C GLY A 13 -8.72 0.35 2.76
N SER A 14 -9.82 0.35 2.01
CA SER A 14 -10.58 1.57 1.76
C SER A 14 -11.26 2.11 3.01
N ALA A 15 -11.67 1.25 3.94
CA ALA A 15 -12.20 1.68 5.24
C ALA A 15 -11.11 2.36 6.08
N VAL A 16 -9.91 1.79 6.13
CA VAL A 16 -8.75 2.39 6.81
C VAL A 16 -8.40 3.75 6.21
N VAL A 17 -8.29 3.84 4.89
CA VAL A 17 -8.01 5.10 4.18
C VAL A 17 -9.07 6.15 4.51
N ARG A 18 -10.36 5.84 4.36
CA ARG A 18 -11.46 6.76 4.67
C ARG A 18 -11.42 7.22 6.13
N TYR A 19 -11.13 6.30 7.05
CA TYR A 19 -11.06 6.61 8.48
C TYR A 19 -9.93 7.60 8.77
N ILE A 20 -8.72 7.33 8.29
CA ILE A 20 -7.55 8.20 8.50
C ILE A 20 -7.83 9.60 7.96
N ILE A 21 -8.36 9.71 6.73
CA ILE A 21 -8.64 11.01 6.10
C ILE A 21 -9.72 11.79 6.87
N LYS A 22 -10.79 11.13 7.33
CA LYS A 22 -11.92 11.82 7.97
C LYS A 22 -11.71 12.15 9.45
N HIS A 23 -10.95 11.34 10.17
CA HIS A 23 -10.89 11.40 11.64
C HIS A 23 -9.52 11.74 12.20
N THR A 24 -8.50 11.95 11.37
CA THR A 24 -7.15 12.27 11.83
C THR A 24 -6.54 13.43 11.04
N SER A 25 -5.44 13.98 11.56
CA SER A 25 -4.59 14.96 10.88
C SER A 25 -3.50 14.31 9.99
N HIS A 26 -3.56 13.00 9.78
CA HIS A 26 -2.55 12.27 9.00
C HIS A 26 -2.84 12.29 7.51
N TYR A 27 -1.77 12.12 6.74
CA TYR A 27 -1.79 11.99 5.29
C TYR A 27 -1.71 10.51 4.92
N VAL A 28 -2.36 10.12 3.83
CA VAL A 28 -2.37 8.76 3.31
C VAL A 28 -1.76 8.73 1.93
N ILE A 29 -0.77 7.86 1.75
CA ILE A 29 -0.24 7.47 0.44
C ILE A 29 -0.76 6.07 0.18
N ASN A 30 -1.80 5.96 -0.63
CA ASN A 30 -2.40 4.70 -1.00
C ASN A 30 -1.71 4.12 -2.23
N ILE A 31 -1.04 2.98 -2.05
CA ILE A 31 -0.54 2.16 -3.15
C ILE A 31 -1.52 1.01 -3.42
N ASP A 32 -1.99 0.90 -4.65
CA ASP A 32 -2.79 -0.24 -5.07
C ASP A 32 -2.52 -0.60 -6.55
N LYS A 33 -2.51 -1.90 -6.84
CA LYS A 33 -2.36 -2.40 -8.21
C LYS A 33 -3.66 -2.27 -9.02
N LEU A 34 -4.79 -2.08 -8.34
CA LEU A 34 -6.14 -2.14 -8.90
C LEU A 34 -6.43 -3.49 -9.54
N THR A 35 -6.28 -4.56 -8.75
CA THR A 35 -6.68 -5.91 -9.17
C THR A 35 -8.21 -6.04 -9.19
N TYR A 36 -8.72 -7.23 -9.52
CA TYR A 36 -10.16 -7.54 -9.50
C TYR A 36 -10.85 -7.25 -8.16
N ALA A 37 -10.10 -7.26 -7.05
CA ALA A 37 -10.62 -7.04 -5.70
C ALA A 37 -10.63 -5.55 -5.29
N ALA A 38 -10.08 -4.67 -6.13
CA ALA A 38 -10.04 -3.23 -5.86
C ALA A 38 -11.33 -2.56 -6.31
N ASN A 39 -11.81 -1.62 -5.49
CA ASN A 39 -12.94 -0.77 -5.78
C ASN A 39 -12.56 0.71 -5.55
N PRO A 40 -12.06 1.42 -6.58
CA PRO A 40 -11.75 2.84 -6.49
C PRO A 40 -12.94 3.72 -6.08
N GLN A 41 -14.18 3.31 -6.40
CA GLN A 41 -15.39 4.05 -6.03
C GLN A 41 -15.54 4.16 -4.51
N ALA A 42 -15.02 3.18 -3.77
CA ALA A 42 -15.01 3.21 -2.31
C ALA A 42 -14.20 4.38 -1.73
N LEU A 43 -13.41 5.09 -2.54
CA LEU A 43 -12.56 6.21 -2.14
C LEU A 43 -12.99 7.55 -2.77
N GLU A 44 -14.06 7.59 -3.59
CA GLU A 44 -14.52 8.81 -4.28
C GLU A 44 -14.80 9.97 -3.32
N ASN A 45 -15.35 9.69 -2.14
CA ASN A 45 -15.67 10.74 -1.17
C ASN A 45 -14.45 11.35 -0.47
N ILE A 46 -13.25 10.82 -0.69
CA ILE A 46 -11.99 11.36 -0.15
C ILE A 46 -10.95 11.64 -1.22
N SER A 47 -11.24 11.39 -2.50
CA SER A 47 -10.28 11.46 -3.60
C SER A 47 -9.73 12.87 -3.84
N ASN A 48 -10.51 13.90 -3.53
CA ASN A 48 -10.12 15.30 -3.64
C ASN A 48 -9.47 15.86 -2.36
N SER A 49 -9.23 15.04 -1.34
CA SER A 49 -8.59 15.51 -0.11
C SER A 49 -7.10 15.76 -0.35
N GLU A 50 -6.59 16.93 0.05
CA GLU A 50 -5.15 17.24 0.04
C GLU A 50 -4.32 16.26 0.91
N LYS A 51 -4.98 15.56 1.84
CA LYS A 51 -4.35 14.54 2.69
C LYS A 51 -4.24 13.17 2.01
N TYR A 52 -4.81 12.98 0.82
CA TYR A 52 -4.88 11.70 0.13
C TYR A 52 -4.09 11.73 -1.17
N ILE A 53 -3.18 10.77 -1.33
CA ILE A 53 -2.39 10.56 -2.54
C ILE A 53 -2.59 9.12 -2.99
N PHE A 54 -2.80 8.91 -4.30
CA PHE A 54 -2.91 7.59 -4.90
C PHE A 54 -1.74 7.31 -5.85
N GLU A 55 -1.08 6.18 -5.65
CA GLU A 55 -0.01 5.66 -6.50
C GLU A 55 -0.44 4.30 -7.05
N LYS A 56 -0.70 4.22 -8.36
CA LYS A 56 -1.01 2.94 -9.01
C LYS A 56 0.28 2.14 -9.20
N VAL A 57 0.61 1.34 -8.20
CA VAL A 57 1.89 0.61 -8.12
C VAL A 57 1.63 -0.84 -7.77
N ASP A 58 2.37 -1.74 -8.42
CA ASP A 58 2.46 -3.13 -8.01
C ASP A 58 3.50 -3.26 -6.90
N ILE A 59 3.11 -3.75 -5.73
CA ILE A 59 4.03 -3.98 -4.61
C ILE A 59 5.09 -5.06 -4.92
N CYS A 60 4.94 -5.84 -6.01
CA CYS A 60 6.01 -6.68 -6.55
C CYS A 60 7.24 -5.86 -7.03
N SER A 61 7.03 -4.61 -7.42
CA SER A 61 8.04 -3.79 -8.09
C SER A 61 8.86 -3.03 -7.05
N GLN A 62 10.05 -3.57 -6.75
CA GLN A 62 11.00 -2.93 -5.86
C GLN A 62 11.33 -1.50 -6.32
N GLN A 63 11.51 -1.30 -7.63
CA GLN A 63 11.81 0.01 -8.20
C GLN A 63 10.70 1.03 -7.94
N ASP A 64 9.43 0.62 -8.10
CA ASP A 64 8.30 1.51 -7.85
C ASP A 64 8.13 1.83 -6.36
N LEU A 65 8.33 0.83 -5.50
CA LEU A 65 8.32 1.03 -4.05
C LEU A 65 9.45 1.98 -3.62
N ASP A 66 10.67 1.79 -4.11
CA ASP A 66 11.80 2.69 -3.84
C ASP A 66 11.49 4.13 -4.28
N ARG A 67 10.89 4.31 -5.46
CA ARG A 67 10.43 5.62 -5.94
C ARG A 67 9.40 6.23 -5.00
N VAL A 68 8.38 5.48 -4.60
CA VAL A 68 7.31 5.98 -3.72
C VAL A 68 7.86 6.35 -2.35
N PHE A 69 8.73 5.53 -1.76
CA PHE A 69 9.34 5.82 -0.46
C PHE A 69 10.19 7.09 -0.52
N LYS A 70 11.01 7.26 -1.57
CA LYS A 70 11.84 8.46 -1.77
C LYS A 70 11.02 9.72 -2.07
N LEU A 71 9.93 9.59 -2.82
CA LEU A 71 9.10 10.74 -3.19
C LEU A 71 8.27 11.23 -2.00
N HIS A 72 7.66 10.30 -1.26
CA HIS A 72 6.64 10.63 -0.27
C HIS A 72 7.17 10.68 1.16
N HIS A 73 8.29 10.01 1.45
CA HIS A 73 8.88 9.89 2.78
C HIS A 73 7.86 9.46 3.86
N PRO A 74 7.31 8.24 3.79
CA PRO A 74 6.32 7.78 4.74
C PRO A 74 6.91 7.60 6.14
N ASN A 75 6.15 7.96 7.18
CA ASN A 75 6.52 7.75 8.58
C ASN A 75 6.07 6.37 9.11
N ALA A 76 5.06 5.78 8.49
CA ALA A 76 4.50 4.49 8.88
C ALA A 76 3.97 3.74 7.65
N VAL A 77 3.92 2.41 7.74
CA VAL A 77 3.39 1.52 6.70
C VAL A 77 2.27 0.67 7.29
N ILE A 78 1.12 0.63 6.62
CA ILE A 78 0.02 -0.31 6.87
C ILE A 78 -0.09 -1.21 5.64
N HIS A 79 0.25 -2.50 5.80
CA HIS A 79 0.30 -3.46 4.69
C HIS A 79 -0.98 -4.30 4.63
N LEU A 80 -1.86 -4.03 3.66
CA LEU A 80 -3.11 -4.80 3.45
C LEU A 80 -3.24 -5.41 2.04
N ALA A 81 -2.31 -5.10 1.12
CA ALA A 81 -2.31 -5.67 -0.22
C ALA A 81 -1.96 -7.16 -0.19
N ALA A 82 -2.91 -8.00 -0.61
CA ALA A 82 -2.77 -9.45 -0.67
C ALA A 82 -3.83 -10.05 -1.62
N GLU A 83 -3.62 -11.29 -2.04
CA GLU A 83 -4.72 -12.16 -2.45
C GLU A 83 -5.36 -12.77 -1.20
N SER A 84 -6.70 -12.69 -1.09
CA SER A 84 -7.42 -13.01 0.16
C SER A 84 -8.49 -14.09 0.02
N HIS A 85 -8.85 -14.48 -1.20
CA HIS A 85 -10.00 -15.37 -1.44
C HIS A 85 -9.58 -16.85 -1.39
N VAL A 86 -10.02 -17.59 -0.37
CA VAL A 86 -9.60 -18.99 -0.14
C VAL A 86 -9.88 -19.90 -1.34
N ASP A 87 -11.04 -19.79 -1.98
CA ASP A 87 -11.35 -20.62 -3.15
C ASP A 87 -10.35 -20.40 -4.30
N ARG A 88 -9.88 -19.16 -4.48
CA ARG A 88 -8.84 -18.85 -5.46
C ARG A 88 -7.49 -19.41 -5.06
N SER A 89 -7.18 -19.54 -3.77
CA SER A 89 -5.90 -20.12 -3.34
C SER A 89 -5.83 -21.62 -3.63
N ILE A 90 -6.98 -22.30 -3.72
CA ILE A 90 -7.04 -23.71 -4.12
C ILE A 90 -6.75 -23.86 -5.62
N VAL A 91 -7.36 -23.02 -6.45
CA VAL A 91 -7.23 -23.10 -7.92
C VAL A 91 -5.91 -22.50 -8.43
N CYS A 92 -5.43 -21.41 -7.82
CA CYS A 92 -4.25 -20.67 -8.26
C CYS A 92 -3.31 -20.31 -7.09
N PRO A 93 -2.73 -21.31 -6.38
CA PRO A 93 -1.93 -21.08 -5.18
C PRO A 93 -0.66 -20.25 -5.43
N SER A 94 -0.08 -20.34 -6.64
CA SER A 94 1.14 -19.60 -6.99
C SER A 94 0.97 -18.08 -6.90
N VAL A 95 -0.24 -17.57 -7.17
CA VAL A 95 -0.55 -16.13 -7.04
C VAL A 95 -0.50 -15.68 -5.59
N PHE A 96 -0.90 -16.54 -4.63
CA PHE A 96 -0.87 -16.24 -3.20
C PHE A 96 0.56 -16.27 -2.65
N ILE A 97 1.39 -17.23 -3.06
CA ILE A 97 2.81 -17.25 -2.70
C ILE A 97 3.49 -15.97 -3.19
N LYS A 98 3.24 -15.58 -4.44
CA LYS A 98 3.79 -14.35 -4.99
C LYS A 98 3.26 -13.12 -4.26
N SER A 99 1.94 -12.99 -4.14
CA SER A 99 1.31 -11.77 -3.63
C SER A 99 1.47 -11.58 -2.13
N ASN A 100 1.48 -12.65 -1.34
CA ASN A 100 1.38 -12.57 0.12
C ASN A 100 2.72 -12.86 0.80
N ILE A 101 3.64 -13.56 0.14
CA ILE A 101 4.95 -13.89 0.71
C ILE A 101 6.02 -13.06 0.03
N LEU A 102 6.19 -13.23 -1.29
CA LEU A 102 7.27 -12.57 -2.02
C LEU A 102 7.12 -11.05 -1.98
N ASN A 103 5.91 -10.52 -2.19
CA ASN A 103 5.71 -9.08 -2.17
C ASN A 103 5.85 -8.46 -0.78
N THR A 104 5.44 -9.17 0.27
CA THR A 104 5.67 -8.73 1.65
C THR A 104 7.17 -8.68 1.93
N PHE A 105 7.93 -9.68 1.48
CA PHE A 105 9.39 -9.64 1.55
C PHE A 105 9.98 -8.45 0.79
N THR A 106 9.52 -8.18 -0.44
CA THR A 106 9.95 -7.01 -1.22
C THR A 106 9.69 -5.70 -0.48
N LEU A 107 8.49 -5.53 0.11
CA LEU A 107 8.12 -4.35 0.88
C LEU A 107 9.02 -4.19 2.13
N LEU A 108 9.32 -5.29 2.83
CA LEU A 108 10.21 -5.28 3.98
C LEU A 108 11.63 -4.85 3.58
N GLU A 109 12.17 -5.38 2.49
CA GLU A 109 13.51 -5.01 2.01
C GLU A 109 13.60 -3.55 1.58
N VAL A 110 12.59 -3.03 0.86
CA VAL A 110 12.53 -1.60 0.52
C VAL A 110 12.46 -0.74 1.77
N THR A 111 11.60 -1.12 2.72
CA THR A 111 11.46 -0.39 3.99
C THR A 111 12.77 -0.38 4.76
N ARG A 112 13.46 -1.54 4.86
CA ARG A 112 14.76 -1.67 5.52
C ARG A 112 15.83 -0.80 4.87
N ASN A 113 15.93 -0.83 3.54
CA ASN A 113 16.90 -0.03 2.79
C ASN A 113 16.62 1.47 2.92
N TYR A 114 15.34 1.87 2.88
CA TYR A 114 14.93 3.25 3.12
C TYR A 114 15.30 3.75 4.52
N LEU A 115 15.08 2.95 5.55
CA LEU A 115 15.48 3.30 6.93
C LEU A 115 17.00 3.47 7.03
N ILE A 116 17.78 2.55 6.46
CA ILE A 116 19.25 2.67 6.41
C ILE A 116 19.68 3.96 5.69
N TYR A 117 19.01 4.32 4.59
CA TYR A 117 19.28 5.56 3.88
C TYR A 117 19.04 6.79 4.76
N LEU A 118 17.89 6.87 5.44
CA LEU A 118 17.59 7.97 6.35
C LEU A 118 18.60 8.10 7.50
N PHE A 119 19.03 6.98 8.10
CA PHE A 119 19.98 7.01 9.22
C PHE A 119 21.43 7.27 8.82
N LYS A 120 21.78 7.16 7.53
CA LYS A 120 23.12 7.54 7.03
C LYS A 120 23.27 9.03 6.75
N GLU A 121 22.15 9.76 6.67
CA GLU A 121 22.13 11.22 6.45
C GLU A 121 22.02 12.03 7.77
N ILE A 122 22.07 11.36 8.94
CA ILE A 122 22.10 11.95 10.29
C ILE A 122 23.50 11.74 10.89
#